data_AF-A0A6P3DV26-F1
#
_entry.id   AF-A0A6P3DV26-F1
#
_cell.length_a   1.000
_cell.length_b   1.000
_cell.length_c   1.000
_cell.angle_alpha   90.00
_cell.angle_beta   90.00
_cell.angle_gamma   90.00
#
_symmetry.space_group_name_H-M   'P 1'
#
loop_
_entity.id
_entity.type
_entity.pdbx_description
1 polymer ?
#
loop_
_entity_poly.entity_id
_entity_poly.type
_entity_poly.pdbx_seq_one_letter_code
_entity_poly.pdbx_strand_id
1 'polypeptide(L)'
;MVIPARVIRNWDMEPRFVSRAAAQLLTLLEERSVLLLEELNPKLFTLVPDLSVVKRMREEMQMMKHYLVLCPEANKQGLPWKIGIRTHMIENSGNYSIKDLVDLNNGVLLEEIRTVYDTMHTHITEQCELCKARGHLCELCGNDEIIYPWNASSITCRQCSAVHHRACWSKQNHCCSRCTRLQKRRALQDKQTLDTDDITENGSNANESLSDAT
;
A
#
# COMPACT_ATOMS: atom_id res chain seq x y z
N MET A 1 33.96 -11.95 2.09
CA MET A 1 32.60 -11.59 1.65
C MET A 1 31.58 -11.85 2.75
N VAL A 2 30.53 -11.02 2.82
CA VAL A 2 29.37 -11.26 3.68
C VAL A 2 28.59 -12.47 3.15
N ILE A 3 28.14 -13.35 4.04
CA ILE A 3 27.43 -14.59 3.67
C ILE A 3 25.93 -14.43 3.94
N PRO A 4 25.05 -14.46 2.91
CA PRO A 4 23.62 -14.25 3.04
C PRO A 4 22.95 -15.06 4.14
N ALA A 5 23.25 -16.36 4.21
CA ALA A 5 22.65 -17.25 5.20
C ALA A 5 22.99 -16.86 6.65
N ARG A 6 24.19 -16.30 6.89
CA ARG A 6 24.61 -15.85 8.23
C ARG A 6 23.95 -14.53 8.61
N VAL A 7 23.83 -13.60 7.66
CA VAL A 7 23.08 -12.35 7.84
C VAL A 7 21.63 -12.66 8.22
N ILE A 8 20.96 -13.51 7.44
CA ILE A 8 19.53 -13.78 7.62
C ILE A 8 19.26 -14.58 8.90
N ARG A 9 20.12 -15.53 9.26
CA ARG A 9 19.86 -16.40 10.43
C ARG A 9 20.37 -15.81 11.74
N ASN A 10 21.52 -15.14 11.70
CA ASN A 10 22.26 -14.76 12.90
C ASN A 10 22.55 -13.25 12.97
N TRP A 11 22.09 -12.45 12.00
CA TRP A 11 22.45 -11.03 11.89
C TRP A 11 23.96 -10.76 11.90
N ASP A 12 24.73 -11.68 11.30
CA ASP A 12 26.20 -11.61 11.26
C ASP A 12 26.67 -11.05 9.91
N MET A 13 27.17 -9.81 9.94
CA MET A 13 27.71 -9.08 8.78
C MET A 13 29.22 -9.28 8.57
N GLU A 14 29.88 -10.12 9.38
CA GLU A 14 31.33 -10.24 9.35
C GLU A 14 31.81 -10.99 8.07
N PRO A 15 32.80 -10.46 7.34
CA PRO A 15 33.31 -11.10 6.13
C PRO A 15 33.95 -12.47 6.40
N ARG A 16 33.78 -13.39 5.45
CA ARG A 16 34.44 -14.71 5.44
C ARG A 16 35.24 -14.93 4.16
N PHE A 17 36.26 -15.78 4.26
CA PHE A 17 36.93 -16.32 3.08
C PHE A 17 35.99 -17.26 2.34
N VAL A 18 35.95 -17.10 1.02
CA VAL A 18 35.12 -17.89 0.11
C VAL A 18 35.94 -18.20 -1.14
N SER A 19 35.50 -19.20 -1.91
CA SER A 19 36.11 -19.46 -3.22
C SER A 19 35.92 -18.27 -4.16
N ARG A 20 36.80 -18.14 -5.17
CA ARG A 20 36.72 -17.06 -6.17
C ARG A 20 35.36 -17.05 -6.89
N ALA A 21 34.82 -18.22 -7.22
CA ALA A 21 33.52 -18.34 -7.87
C ALA A 21 32.38 -17.83 -6.97
N ALA A 22 32.41 -18.19 -5.68
CA ALA A 22 31.42 -17.70 -4.72
C ALA A 22 31.55 -16.18 -4.50
N ALA A 23 32.77 -15.64 -4.43
CA ALA A 23 32.98 -14.20 -4.33
C ALA A 23 32.35 -13.44 -5.51
N GLN A 24 32.60 -13.90 -6.74
CA GLN A 24 32.02 -13.31 -7.95
C GLN A 24 30.49 -13.33 -7.91
N LEU A 25 29.89 -14.46 -7.54
CA LEU A 25 28.43 -14.58 -7.42
C LEU A 25 27.87 -13.63 -6.37
N LEU A 26 28.50 -13.56 -5.18
CA LEU A 26 28.04 -12.71 -4.09
C LEU A 26 28.10 -11.22 -4.48
N THR A 27 29.16 -10.78 -5.15
CA THR A 27 29.27 -9.41 -5.68
C THR A 27 28.15 -9.09 -6.68
N LEU A 28 27.81 -10.03 -7.58
CA LEU A 28 26.72 -9.81 -8.56
C LEU A 28 25.33 -9.69 -7.92
N LEU A 29 25.14 -10.29 -6.74
CA LEU A 29 23.87 -10.34 -6.03
C LEU A 29 23.77 -9.31 -4.90
N GLU A 30 24.85 -8.63 -4.56
CA GLU A 30 24.97 -7.77 -3.37
C GLU A 30 23.88 -6.71 -3.30
N GLU A 31 23.60 -6.05 -4.42
CA GLU A 31 22.59 -4.97 -4.53
C GLU A 31 21.23 -5.46 -5.03
N ARG A 32 21.09 -6.74 -5.37
CA ARG A 32 19.83 -7.27 -5.92
C ARG A 32 18.84 -7.56 -4.79
N SER A 33 17.65 -6.97 -4.88
CA SER A 33 16.58 -7.11 -3.89
C SER A 33 15.80 -8.43 -4.04
N VAL A 34 16.48 -9.56 -3.85
CA VAL A 34 15.92 -10.91 -4.04
C VAL A 34 15.53 -11.62 -2.74
N LEU A 35 15.79 -11.01 -1.59
CA LEU A 35 15.55 -11.63 -0.29
C LEU A 35 14.17 -11.25 0.24
N LEU A 36 13.26 -12.22 0.29
CA LEU A 36 11.96 -12.12 0.96
C LEU A 36 12.16 -12.39 2.46
N LEU A 37 12.60 -11.37 3.21
CA LEU A 37 13.04 -11.57 4.61
C LEU A 37 11.96 -12.10 5.54
N GLU A 38 10.70 -11.70 5.32
CA GLU A 38 9.58 -12.17 6.14
C GLU A 38 9.30 -13.65 5.94
N GLU A 39 9.52 -14.17 4.73
CA GLU A 39 9.42 -15.61 4.44
C GLU A 39 10.65 -16.38 4.93
N LEU A 40 11.84 -15.78 4.82
CA LEU A 40 13.10 -16.43 5.15
C LEU A 40 13.35 -16.51 6.66
N ASN A 41 13.08 -15.44 7.40
CA ASN A 41 13.21 -15.39 8.86
C ASN A 41 12.37 -14.26 9.47
N PRO A 42 11.07 -14.50 9.79
CA PRO A 42 10.20 -13.46 10.34
C PRO A 42 10.66 -12.98 11.74
N LYS A 43 11.42 -13.80 12.48
CA LYS A 43 11.93 -13.43 13.81
C LYS A 43 12.93 -12.28 13.76
N LEU A 44 13.57 -12.01 12.62
CA LEU A 44 14.48 -10.87 12.48
C LEU A 44 13.80 -9.54 12.79
N PHE A 45 12.54 -9.36 12.38
CA PHE A 45 11.80 -8.13 12.64
C PHE A 45 11.50 -7.91 14.12
N THR A 46 11.56 -8.96 14.94
CA THR A 46 11.45 -8.86 16.40
C THR A 46 12.80 -8.61 17.06
N LEU A 47 13.86 -9.22 16.52
CA LEU A 47 15.22 -9.15 17.09
C LEU A 47 15.96 -7.86 16.71
N VAL A 48 15.64 -7.27 15.57
CA VAL A 48 16.29 -6.07 15.03
C VAL A 48 15.25 -4.94 14.95
N PRO A 49 15.21 -4.03 15.95
CA PRO A 49 14.22 -2.96 16.00
C PRO A 49 14.24 -2.06 14.76
N ASP A 50 15.42 -1.70 14.26
CA ASP A 50 15.56 -0.83 13.10
C ASP A 50 14.95 -1.43 11.82
N LEU A 51 15.02 -2.76 11.68
CA LEU A 51 14.39 -3.46 10.56
C LEU A 51 12.87 -3.35 10.62
N SER A 52 12.27 -3.39 11.82
CA SER A 52 10.83 -3.18 12.00
C SER A 52 10.40 -1.76 11.66
N VAL A 53 11.20 -0.76 12.02
CA VAL A 53 10.97 0.65 11.70
C VAL A 53 11.04 0.87 10.19
N VAL A 54 12.08 0.33 9.54
CA VAL A 54 12.25 0.39 8.10
C VAL A 54 11.09 -0.27 7.37
N LYS A 55 10.66 -1.47 7.80
CA LYS A 55 9.51 -2.15 7.20
C LYS A 55 8.25 -1.28 7.25
N ARG A 56 7.93 -0.74 8.43
CA ARG A 56 6.78 0.14 8.63
C ARG A 56 6.86 1.37 7.72
N MET A 57 8.00 2.08 7.72
CA MET A 57 8.19 3.26 6.87
C MET A 57 8.02 2.93 5.39
N ARG A 58 8.54 1.79 4.92
CA ARG A 58 8.36 1.33 3.53
C ARG A 58 6.90 1.06 3.19
N GLU A 59 6.15 0.41 4.07
CA GLU A 59 4.70 0.18 3.90
C GLU A 59 3.92 1.48 3.82
N GLU A 60 4.26 2.45 4.68
CA GLU A 60 3.68 3.78 4.67
C GLU A 60 4.02 4.56 3.40
N MET A 61 5.28 4.48 2.94
CA MET A 61 5.71 5.07 1.67
C MET A 61 4.99 4.46 0.46
N GLN A 62 4.65 3.17 0.48
CA GLN A 62 3.77 2.59 -0.56
C GLN A 62 2.43 3.29 -0.61
N MET A 63 1.83 3.59 0.55
CA MET A 63 0.56 4.31 0.60
C MET A 63 0.73 5.75 0.09
N MET A 64 1.78 6.46 0.52
CA MET A 64 2.10 7.82 0.06
C MET A 64 2.35 7.91 -1.45
N LYS A 65 2.99 6.89 -2.04
CA LYS A 65 3.27 6.82 -3.50
C LYS A 65 2.00 7.04 -4.34
N HIS A 66 0.84 6.55 -3.89
CA HIS A 66 -0.43 6.72 -4.60
C HIS A 66 -0.87 8.19 -4.72
N TYR A 67 -0.47 9.04 -3.77
CA TYR A 67 -0.71 10.47 -3.83
C TYR A 67 0.25 11.16 -4.80
N LEU A 68 1.53 10.80 -4.72
CA LEU A 68 2.60 11.45 -5.49
C LEU A 68 2.52 11.16 -6.99
N VAL A 69 2.23 9.91 -7.38
CA VAL A 69 2.13 9.53 -8.81
C VAL A 69 1.00 10.28 -9.52
N LEU A 70 -0.05 10.66 -8.78
CA LEU A 70 -1.19 11.42 -9.31
C LEU A 70 -1.03 12.94 -9.14
N CYS A 71 0.08 13.40 -8.57
CA CYS A 71 0.36 14.80 -8.30
C CYS A 71 1.30 15.38 -9.37
N PRO A 72 0.86 16.38 -10.15
CA PRO A 72 1.71 17.02 -11.16
C PRO A 72 2.94 17.71 -10.55
N GLU A 73 2.80 18.28 -9.35
CA GLU A 73 3.88 19.00 -8.67
C GLU A 73 4.95 18.03 -8.15
N ALA A 74 4.53 16.92 -7.53
CA ALA A 74 5.43 15.84 -7.16
C ALA A 74 6.19 15.30 -8.38
N ASN A 75 5.51 15.14 -9.52
CA ASN A 75 6.14 14.66 -10.76
C ASN A 75 7.23 15.63 -11.28
N LYS A 76 7.00 16.95 -11.22
CA LYS A 76 8.02 17.95 -11.58
C LYS A 76 9.25 17.85 -10.67
N GLN A 77 9.01 17.72 -9.37
CA GLN A 77 10.06 17.51 -8.35
C GLN A 77 10.72 16.12 -8.49
N GLY A 78 10.09 15.20 -9.23
CA GLY A 78 10.51 13.82 -9.43
C GLY A 78 10.37 12.96 -8.18
N LEU A 79 9.46 13.31 -7.27
CA LEU A 79 9.14 12.49 -6.12
C LEU A 79 8.35 11.23 -6.54
N PRO A 80 8.60 10.07 -5.91
CA PRO A 80 9.60 9.81 -4.87
C PRO A 80 10.98 9.39 -5.42
N TRP A 81 11.14 9.27 -6.75
CA TRP A 81 12.29 8.61 -7.39
C TRP A 81 13.59 9.40 -7.45
N LYS A 82 13.53 10.74 -7.42
CA LYS A 82 14.72 11.59 -7.52
C LYS A 82 15.48 11.77 -6.20
N ILE A 83 15.00 11.22 -5.08
CA ILE A 83 15.62 11.42 -3.76
C ILE A 83 16.87 10.54 -3.55
N GLY A 84 17.29 9.76 -4.55
CA GLY A 84 18.54 8.99 -4.48
C GLY A 84 18.44 7.69 -3.67
N ILE A 85 17.24 7.31 -3.22
CA ILE A 85 16.98 6.01 -2.62
C ILE A 85 16.83 4.92 -3.68
N ARG A 86 17.22 3.71 -3.32
CA ARG A 86 17.09 2.50 -4.16
C ARG A 86 15.63 2.27 -4.53
N THR A 87 15.33 2.12 -5.81
CA THR A 87 13.96 2.02 -6.33
C THR A 87 13.13 0.94 -5.62
N HIS A 88 13.72 -0.23 -5.35
CA HIS A 88 13.03 -1.34 -4.70
C HIS A 88 12.57 -1.04 -3.27
N MET A 89 13.12 -0.03 -2.60
CA MET A 89 12.69 0.38 -1.26
C MET A 89 11.30 1.01 -1.26
N ILE A 90 10.94 1.74 -2.33
CA ILE A 90 9.64 2.40 -2.47
C ILE A 90 8.72 1.66 -3.45
N GLU A 91 9.15 0.61 -4.12
CA GLU A 91 8.27 -0.22 -4.97
C GLU A 91 7.70 -1.44 -4.26
N ASN A 92 8.44 -2.01 -3.31
CA ASN A 92 8.04 -3.19 -2.56
C ASN A 92 8.50 -3.00 -1.11
N SER A 93 7.79 -3.54 -0.12
CA SER A 93 8.18 -3.50 1.31
C SER A 93 8.84 -4.79 1.80
N GLY A 94 8.68 -5.92 1.09
CA GLY A 94 9.11 -7.25 1.52
C GLY A 94 10.49 -7.70 1.00
N ASN A 95 10.97 -7.09 -0.09
CA ASN A 95 12.23 -7.48 -0.72
C ASN A 95 13.41 -6.66 -0.20
N TYR A 96 14.52 -7.34 0.07
CA TYR A 96 15.78 -6.76 0.53
C TYR A 96 16.97 -7.34 -0.25
N SER A 97 18.04 -6.56 -0.36
CA SER A 97 19.35 -7.00 -0.83
C SER A 97 20.29 -7.22 0.36
N ILE A 98 21.45 -7.82 0.14
CA ILE A 98 22.46 -7.95 1.20
C ILE A 98 23.01 -6.58 1.57
N LYS A 99 23.23 -5.72 0.57
CA LYS A 99 23.65 -4.34 0.78
C LYS A 99 22.69 -3.58 1.69
N ASP A 100 21.38 -3.75 1.52
CA ASP A 100 20.39 -3.10 2.39
C ASP A 100 20.57 -3.49 3.87
N LEU A 101 20.83 -4.77 4.14
CA LEU A 101 20.96 -5.26 5.51
C LEU A 101 22.28 -4.83 6.15
N VAL A 102 23.35 -4.78 5.37
CA VAL A 102 24.62 -4.22 5.81
C VAL A 102 24.48 -2.72 6.10
N ASP A 103 23.87 -1.97 5.20
CA ASP A 103 23.66 -0.52 5.36
C ASP A 103 22.70 -0.21 6.50
N LEU A 104 21.72 -1.08 6.77
CA LEU A 104 20.87 -0.99 7.95
C LEU A 104 21.65 -1.20 9.25
N ASN A 105 22.51 -2.22 9.29
CA ASN A 105 23.35 -2.48 10.45
C ASN A 105 24.33 -1.33 10.73
N ASN A 106 24.75 -0.61 9.69
CA ASN A 106 25.61 0.56 9.81
C ASN A 106 24.83 1.87 10.08
N GLY A 107 23.50 1.83 10.17
CA GLY A 107 22.62 2.98 10.41
C GLY A 107 22.33 3.85 9.17
N VAL A 108 23.06 3.64 8.07
CA VAL A 108 22.95 4.42 6.83
C VAL A 108 21.55 4.30 6.22
N LEU A 109 21.03 3.08 6.08
CA LEU A 109 19.73 2.86 5.42
C LEU A 109 18.58 3.54 6.18
N LEU A 110 18.65 3.59 7.50
CA LEU A 110 17.57 4.16 8.32
C LEU A 110 17.47 5.67 8.11
N GLU A 111 18.61 6.36 8.04
CA GLU A 111 18.67 7.80 7.77
C GLU A 111 18.20 8.14 6.34
N GLU A 112 18.63 7.34 5.35
CA GLU A 112 18.19 7.46 3.97
C GLU A 112 16.66 7.34 3.86
N ILE A 113 16.07 6.30 4.48
CA ILE A 113 14.63 6.08 4.45
C ILE A 113 13.86 7.18 5.17
N ARG A 114 14.33 7.65 6.33
CA ARG A 114 13.70 8.76 7.07
C ARG A 114 13.64 10.04 6.25
N THR A 115 14.75 10.40 5.62
CA THR A 115 14.84 11.61 4.79
C THR A 115 13.82 11.57 3.64
N VAL A 116 13.71 10.43 2.96
CA VAL A 116 12.75 10.23 1.87
C VAL A 116 11.32 10.27 2.42
N TYR A 117 11.06 9.56 3.51
CA TYR A 117 9.76 9.50 4.17
C TYR A 117 9.27 10.90 4.54
N ASP A 118 10.10 11.68 5.22
CA ASP A 118 9.75 13.03 5.67
C ASP A 118 9.49 13.96 4.48
N THR A 119 10.28 13.82 3.40
CA THR A 119 10.05 14.58 2.16
C THR A 119 8.70 14.24 1.53
N MET A 120 8.38 12.95 1.40
CA MET A 120 7.09 12.49 0.85
C MET A 120 5.92 12.95 1.74
N HIS A 121 6.07 12.78 3.06
CA HIS A 121 5.08 13.15 4.05
C HIS A 121 4.78 14.65 4.01
N THR A 122 5.82 15.49 4.07
CA THR A 122 5.72 16.96 4.07
C THR A 122 5.10 17.46 2.77
N HIS A 123 5.47 16.88 1.63
CA HIS A 123 4.83 17.22 0.36
C HIS A 123 3.31 17.00 0.40
N ILE A 124 2.87 15.83 0.92
CA ILE A 124 1.47 15.44 0.90
C ILE A 124 0.62 16.23 1.90
N THR A 125 1.17 16.50 3.09
CA THR A 125 0.40 17.02 4.23
C THR A 125 0.47 18.54 4.34
N GLU A 126 1.58 19.16 3.91
CA GLU A 126 1.87 20.58 4.18
C GLU A 126 2.08 21.42 2.91
N GLN A 127 2.80 20.89 1.91
CA GLN A 127 3.26 21.72 0.78
C GLN A 127 2.33 21.69 -0.45
N CYS A 128 1.59 20.61 -0.67
CA CYS A 128 0.78 20.42 -1.86
C CYS A 128 -0.72 20.36 -1.54
N GLU A 129 -1.44 21.43 -1.87
CA GLU A 129 -2.89 21.51 -1.70
C GLU A 129 -3.66 20.42 -2.46
N LEU A 130 -3.16 19.98 -3.62
CA LEU A 130 -3.79 18.87 -4.36
C LEU A 130 -3.67 17.55 -3.60
N CYS A 131 -2.50 17.25 -3.02
CA CYS A 131 -2.31 16.05 -2.22
C CYS A 131 -3.13 16.11 -0.93
N LYS A 132 -3.19 17.30 -0.31
CA LYS A 132 -3.99 17.56 0.89
C LYS A 132 -5.48 17.38 0.65
N ALA A 133 -6.00 17.89 -0.48
CA ALA A 133 -7.39 17.73 -0.88
C ALA A 133 -7.77 16.26 -1.19
N ARG A 134 -6.80 15.40 -1.50
CA ARG A 134 -6.99 13.94 -1.66
C ARG A 134 -6.94 13.16 -0.34
N GLY A 135 -6.67 13.84 0.77
CA GLY A 135 -6.81 13.25 2.09
C GLY A 135 -8.25 12.82 2.37
N HIS A 136 -8.46 12.09 3.46
CA HIS A 136 -9.76 11.52 3.78
C HIS A 136 -10.39 12.22 4.98
N LEU A 137 -11.71 12.31 4.99
CA LEU A 137 -12.48 12.69 6.16
C LEU A 137 -13.16 11.46 6.76
N CYS A 138 -13.17 11.38 8.08
CA CYS A 138 -13.82 10.26 8.75
C CYS A 138 -15.34 10.45 8.77
N GLU A 139 -16.04 9.72 7.90
CA GLU A 139 -17.51 9.75 7.79
C GLU A 139 -18.28 9.29 9.06
N LEU A 140 -17.58 8.82 10.11
CA LEU A 140 -18.19 8.28 11.33
C LEU A 140 -18.24 9.30 12.48
N CYS A 141 -17.39 10.32 12.49
CA CYS A 141 -17.32 11.29 13.59
C CYS A 141 -17.74 12.71 13.21
N GLY A 142 -17.86 13.02 11.92
CA GLY A 142 -18.19 14.37 11.46
C GLY A 142 -17.13 15.42 11.83
N ASN A 143 -15.90 14.98 12.11
CA ASN A 143 -14.76 15.88 12.29
C ASN A 143 -14.15 16.17 10.91
N ASP A 144 -13.80 17.43 10.67
CA ASP A 144 -13.17 17.90 9.42
C ASP A 144 -11.64 17.73 9.41
N GLU A 145 -11.11 16.99 10.38
CA GLU A 145 -9.70 16.59 10.40
C GLU A 145 -9.39 15.65 9.23
N ILE A 146 -8.41 16.06 8.42
CA ILE A 146 -7.90 15.27 7.32
C ILE A 146 -7.04 14.13 7.87
N ILE A 147 -7.41 12.90 7.53
CA ILE A 147 -6.67 11.69 7.87
C ILE A 147 -6.12 11.01 6.62
N TYR A 148 -5.00 10.31 6.82
CA TYR A 148 -4.32 9.56 5.78
C TYR A 148 -4.20 8.08 6.14
N PRO A 149 -4.15 7.16 5.17
CA PRO A 149 -4.08 5.72 5.41
C PRO A 149 -2.90 5.25 6.27
N TRP A 150 -1.77 5.97 6.27
CA TRP A 150 -0.58 5.63 7.06
C TRP A 150 -0.65 6.13 8.49
N ASN A 151 -1.62 6.97 8.85
CA ASN A 151 -1.71 7.48 10.22
C ASN A 151 -1.99 6.33 11.18
N ALA A 152 -1.24 6.24 12.28
CA ALA A 152 -1.42 5.21 13.30
C ALA A 152 -2.86 5.16 13.88
N SER A 153 -3.53 6.31 13.92
CA SER A 153 -4.92 6.47 14.37
C SER A 153 -5.97 6.15 13.31
N SER A 154 -5.58 5.79 12.08
CA SER A 154 -6.48 5.50 10.96
C SER A 154 -6.58 4.02 10.63
N ILE A 155 -7.65 3.66 9.93
CA ILE A 155 -7.88 2.34 9.36
C ILE A 155 -8.59 2.47 8.01
N THR A 156 -8.10 1.70 7.03
CA THR A 156 -8.66 1.64 5.68
C THR A 156 -9.59 0.44 5.53
N CYS A 157 -10.82 0.68 5.06
CA CYS A 157 -11.77 -0.36 4.74
C CYS A 157 -11.27 -1.19 3.54
N ARG A 158 -11.15 -2.51 3.71
CA ARG A 158 -10.65 -3.42 2.65
C ARG A 158 -11.59 -3.55 1.44
N GLN A 159 -12.86 -3.17 1.57
CA GLN A 159 -13.86 -3.33 0.50
C GLN A 159 -14.01 -2.08 -0.37
N CYS A 160 -13.93 -0.89 0.22
CA CYS A 160 -14.18 0.36 -0.49
C CYS A 160 -13.04 1.39 -0.39
N SER A 161 -11.95 1.04 0.28
CA SER A 161 -10.77 1.88 0.50
C SER A 161 -11.05 3.21 1.21
N ALA A 162 -12.21 3.36 1.86
CA ALA A 162 -12.49 4.50 2.73
C ALA A 162 -11.63 4.43 3.99
N VAL A 163 -11.12 5.58 4.42
CA VAL A 163 -10.29 5.71 5.62
C VAL A 163 -11.12 6.29 6.75
N HIS A 164 -10.99 5.69 7.92
CA HIS A 164 -11.69 6.10 9.14
C HIS A 164 -10.71 6.17 10.31
N HIS A 165 -11.04 6.91 11.37
CA HIS A 165 -10.34 6.77 12.63
C HIS A 165 -10.55 5.35 13.21
N ARG A 166 -9.49 4.74 13.76
CA ARG A 166 -9.55 3.44 14.45
C ARG A 166 -10.58 3.44 15.58
N ALA A 167 -10.58 4.50 16.39
CA ALA A 167 -11.54 4.64 17.49
C ALA A 167 -12.99 4.68 16.98
N CYS A 168 -13.25 5.38 15.88
CA CYS A 168 -14.59 5.45 15.28
C CYS A 168 -14.99 4.11 14.66
N TRP A 169 -14.05 3.44 14.00
CA TRP A 169 -14.26 2.12 13.41
C TRP A 169 -14.60 1.05 14.46
N SER A 170 -13.91 1.05 15.60
CA SER A 170 -14.20 0.15 16.72
C SER A 170 -15.58 0.44 17.33
N LYS A 171 -15.95 1.72 17.51
CA LYS A 171 -17.29 2.09 17.99
C LYS A 171 -18.41 1.62 17.04
N GLN A 172 -18.13 1.55 15.75
CA GLN A 172 -19.06 1.07 14.72
C GLN A 172 -19.03 -0.46 14.52
N ASN A 173 -18.51 -1.22 15.50
CA ASN A 173 -18.40 -2.68 15.46
C ASN A 173 -17.72 -3.20 14.18
N HIS A 174 -16.69 -2.50 13.71
CA HIS A 174 -15.94 -2.83 12.49
C HIS A 174 -16.79 -2.89 11.20
N CYS A 175 -17.92 -2.17 11.17
CA CYS A 175 -18.80 -2.09 10.02
C CYS A 175 -18.57 -0.77 9.24
N CYS A 176 -18.29 -0.87 7.94
CA CYS A 176 -18.15 0.32 7.09
C CYS A 176 -19.52 0.85 6.68
N SER A 177 -19.88 2.03 7.18
CA SER A 177 -21.10 2.75 6.78
C SER A 177 -21.18 2.98 5.27
N ARG A 178 -20.05 3.30 4.63
CA ARG A 178 -19.98 3.48 3.16
C ARG A 178 -20.27 2.18 2.41
N CYS A 179 -19.74 1.04 2.84
CA CYS A 179 -20.07 -0.26 2.24
C CYS A 179 -21.55 -0.59 2.40
N THR A 180 -22.14 -0.36 3.58
CA THR A 180 -23.57 -0.57 3.80
C THR A 180 -24.41 0.30 2.86
N ARG A 181 -24.06 1.59 2.69
CA ARG A 181 -24.74 2.47 1.73
C ARG A 181 -24.55 2.01 0.28
N LEU A 182 -23.37 1.53 -0.09
CA LEU A 182 -23.09 1.00 -1.43
C LEU A 182 -23.92 -0.26 -1.72
N GLN A 183 -23.97 -1.21 -0.78
CA GLN A 183 -24.76 -2.44 -0.91
C GLN A 183 -26.26 -2.14 -1.02
N LYS A 184 -26.80 -1.24 -0.19
CA LYS A 184 -28.20 -0.82 -0.28
C LYS A 184 -28.53 -0.20 -1.64
N ARG A 185 -27.65 0.65 -2.17
CA ARG A 185 -27.84 1.25 -3.51
C ARG A 185 -27.82 0.20 -4.62
N ARG A 186 -26.88 -0.76 -4.58
CA ARG A 186 -26.84 -1.87 -5.54
C ARG A 186 -28.11 -2.71 -5.49
N ALA A 187 -28.55 -3.11 -4.30
CA ALA A 187 -29.78 -3.90 -4.15
C ALA A 187 -31.05 -3.19 -4.65
N LEU A 188 -31.09 -1.85 -4.64
CA LEU A 188 -32.19 -1.09 -5.23
C LEU A 188 -32.10 -1.05 -6.76
N GLN A 189 -30.89 -0.96 -7.32
CA GLN A 189 -30.68 -1.01 -8.77
C GLN A 189 -31.00 -2.40 -9.33
N ASP A 190 -30.58 -3.47 -8.65
CA ASP A 190 -30.84 -4.85 -9.06
C ASP A 190 -32.34 -5.17 -9.07
N LYS A 191 -33.10 -4.62 -8.12
CA LYS A 191 -34.57 -4.73 -8.10
C LYS A 191 -35.21 -3.98 -9.28
N GLN A 192 -34.73 -2.79 -9.60
CA GLN A 192 -35.24 -2.02 -10.74
C GLN A 192 -34.95 -2.72 -12.08
N THR A 193 -33.80 -3.38 -12.23
CA THR A 193 -33.48 -4.14 -13.45
C THR A 193 -34.37 -5.38 -13.63
N LEU A 194 -34.65 -6.11 -12.55
CA LEU A 194 -35.57 -7.27 -12.56
C LEU A 194 -37.00 -6.85 -12.91
N ASP A 195 -37.47 -5.72 -12.37
CA ASP A 195 -38.80 -5.19 -12.68
C ASP A 195 -38.91 -4.72 -14.15
N THR A 196 -37.82 -4.27 -14.79
CA THR A 196 -37.82 -3.91 -16.23
C THR A 196 -37.76 -5.11 -17.17
N ASP A 197 -37.06 -6.18 -16.81
CA ASP A 197 -36.95 -7.38 -17.65
C ASP A 197 -38.31 -8.12 -17.73
N ASP A 198 -39.06 -8.16 -16.61
CA ASP A 198 -40.45 -8.70 -16.57
C ASP A 198 -41.45 -7.91 -17.43
N ILE A 199 -41.20 -6.63 -17.71
CA ILE A 199 -42.03 -5.81 -18.59
C ILE A 199 -41.72 -6.10 -20.06
N THR A 200 -40.46 -6.41 -20.39
CA THR A 200 -40.05 -6.73 -21.78
C THR A 200 -40.46 -8.13 -22.23
N GLU A 201 -40.50 -9.13 -21.33
CA GLU A 201 -41.01 -10.46 -21.67
C GLU A 201 -42.54 -10.52 -21.77
N ASN A 202 -43.28 -9.76 -20.96
CA ASN A 202 -44.74 -9.68 -21.06
C ASN A 202 -45.26 -8.84 -22.24
N GLY A 203 -44.43 -7.96 -22.82
CA GLY A 203 -44.78 -7.19 -24.02
C GLY A 203 -44.75 -7.99 -25.33
N SER A 204 -44.21 -9.21 -25.32
CA SER A 204 -43.99 -10.01 -26.53
C SER A 204 -45.10 -11.04 -26.80
N ASN A 205 -46.04 -11.23 -25.86
CA ASN A 205 -47.10 -12.26 -25.95
C ASN A 205 -48.50 -11.71 -26.29
N ALA A 206 -48.64 -10.45 -26.68
CA ALA A 206 -49.95 -9.81 -26.89
C ALA A 206 -50.35 -9.59 -28.37
N ASN A 207 -49.66 -10.19 -29.34
CA ASN A 207 -49.93 -9.94 -30.77
C ASN A 207 -49.94 -11.20 -31.65
N GLU A 208 -50.54 -12.29 -31.17
CA GLU A 208 -50.97 -13.40 -32.05
C GLU A 208 -52.35 -13.89 -31.62
N SER A 209 -53.40 -13.20 -32.06
CA SER A 209 -54.72 -13.79 -32.37
C SER A 209 -55.73 -12.70 -32.76
N LEU A 210 -55.85 -12.44 -34.06
CA LEU A 210 -57.18 -12.30 -34.68
C LEU A 210 -57.07 -12.63 -36.17
N SER A 211 -57.54 -13.83 -36.50
CA SER A 211 -57.68 -14.43 -37.81
C SER A 211 -58.88 -13.88 -38.59
N ASP A 212 -58.73 -13.87 -39.92
CA ASP A 212 -59.70 -14.17 -40.98
C ASP A 212 -61.13 -13.56 -40.97
N ALA A 213 -61.40 -12.74 -41.99
CA ALA A 213 -62.58 -12.69 -42.88
C ALA A 213 -62.48 -11.32 -43.60
N THR A 214 -62.41 -11.16 -44.92
CA THR A 214 -63.18 -11.76 -46.02
C THR A 214 -62.45 -11.46 -47.33
#